data_AF-A0A3A8ERF3-F1
#
_entry.id   AF-A0A3A8ERF3-F1
#
_cell.length_a   1.000
_cell.length_b   1.000
_cell.length_c   1.000
_cell.angle_alpha   90.00
_cell.angle_beta   90.00
_cell.angle_gamma   90.00
#
_symmetry.space_group_name_H-M   'P 1'
#
loop_
_entity.id
_entity.type
_entity.pdbx_description
1 polymer ?
#
loop_
_entity_poly.entity_id
_entity_poly.type
_entity_poly.pdbx_seq_one_letter_code
_entity_poly.pdbx_strand_id
1 'polypeptide(L)'
;MMDIQKEKHNYLAMLVAEDAITQEQCSNLSLYNGGNYFHSDFLASSRVDCINWGWSAWLKAKAQTMPKWISVEDELPPSDTMVLICWSDSPDVEPEKDFMDVCVDTGCPFWANSLNDEPSHWMPLPEPPKAQEQGHDS
;
A
#
# COMPACT_ATOMS: atom_id res chain seq x y z
N MET A 1 4.77 -4.89 4.17
CA MET A 1 4.72 -4.04 5.40
C MET A 1 4.77 -2.57 4.97
N MET A 2 3.98 -1.69 5.59
CA MET A 2 3.97 -0.26 5.24
C MET A 2 5.28 0.41 5.68
N ASP A 3 5.95 1.12 4.76
CA ASP A 3 7.15 1.90 5.07
C ASP A 3 6.74 3.23 5.73
N ILE A 4 6.87 3.27 7.05
CA ILE A 4 6.49 4.44 7.87
C ILE A 4 7.28 5.69 7.50
N GLN A 5 8.55 5.57 7.08
CA GLN A 5 9.34 6.76 6.73
C GLN A 5 8.90 7.34 5.38
N LYS A 6 8.60 6.46 4.42
CA LYS A 6 7.99 6.88 3.14
C LYS A 6 6.62 7.54 3.36
N GLU A 7 5.76 6.94 4.18
CA GLU A 7 4.44 7.51 4.45
C GLU A 7 4.51 8.83 5.24
N LYS A 8 5.45 8.95 6.18
CA LYS A 8 5.73 10.22 6.86
C LYS A 8 6.07 11.31 5.85
N HIS A 9 6.96 11.02 4.90
CA HIS A 9 7.35 11.99 3.88
C HIS A 9 6.16 12.42 3.03
N ASN A 10 5.35 11.47 2.55
CA ASN A 10 4.17 11.75 1.74
C ASN A 10 3.12 12.59 2.49
N TYR A 11 2.84 12.24 3.75
CA TYR A 11 1.87 12.95 4.56
C TYR A 11 2.31 14.40 4.86
N LEU A 12 3.58 14.60 5.22
CA LEU A 12 4.10 15.95 5.46
C LEU A 12 4.11 16.79 4.18
N ALA A 13 4.48 16.20 3.04
CA ALA A 13 4.44 16.88 1.74
C ALA A 13 3.01 17.31 1.37
N MET A 14 2.01 16.47 1.61
CA MET A 14 0.60 16.80 1.42
C MET A 14 0.17 17.98 2.30
N LEU A 15 0.50 17.96 3.60
CA LEU A 15 0.15 19.06 4.51
C LEU A 15 0.78 20.40 4.09
N VAL A 16 1.99 20.39 3.52
CA VAL A 16 2.62 21.60 2.98
C VAL A 16 1.93 22.05 1.69
N ALA A 17 1.62 21.11 0.78
CA ALA A 17 0.97 21.42 -0.49
C ALA A 17 -0.46 21.97 -0.33
N GLU A 18 -1.16 21.58 0.73
CA GLU A 18 -2.51 22.08 1.07
C GLU A 18 -2.48 23.32 1.98
N ASP A 19 -1.31 23.95 2.18
CA ASP A 19 -1.11 25.10 3.07
C ASP A 19 -1.55 24.86 4.52
N ALA A 20 -1.69 23.59 4.94
CA ALA A 20 -2.09 23.21 6.29
C ALA A 20 -0.95 23.46 7.31
N ILE A 21 0.31 23.42 6.86
CA ILE A 21 1.51 23.83 7.61
C ILE A 21 2.52 24.50 6.68
N THR A 22 3.37 25.37 7.22
CA THR A 22 4.49 25.94 6.45
C THR A 22 5.65 24.95 6.34
N GLN A 23 6.56 25.17 5.38
CA GLN A 23 7.80 24.39 5.25
C GLN A 23 8.67 24.44 6.53
N GLU A 24 8.70 25.59 7.20
CA GLU A 24 9.41 25.77 8.47
C GLU A 24 8.78 24.93 9.59
N GLN A 25 7.46 24.93 9.68
CA GLN A 25 6.72 24.11 10.65
C GLN A 25 6.91 22.61 10.38
N CYS A 26 6.89 22.21 9.11
CA CYS A 26 7.19 20.85 8.67
C CYS A 26 8.58 20.39 9.11
N SER A 27 9.60 21.25 8.97
CA SER A 27 10.98 20.94 9.35
C SER A 27 11.15 20.71 10.87
N ASN A 28 10.25 21.29 11.68
CA ASN A 28 10.23 21.14 13.13
C ASN A 28 9.34 19.99 13.63
N LEU A 29 8.73 19.21 12.73
CA LEU A 29 7.96 18.02 13.07
C LEU A 29 8.85 16.79 13.06
N SER A 30 8.94 16.13 14.20
CA SER A 30 9.68 14.88 14.36
C SER A 30 8.71 13.75 14.71
N LEU A 31 8.91 12.59 14.09
CA LEU A 31 8.11 11.40 14.37
C LEU A 31 8.80 10.62 15.47
N TYR A 32 8.09 10.36 16.58
CA TYR A 32 8.66 9.63 17.70
C TYR A 32 8.83 8.14 17.35
N ASN A 33 10.07 7.65 17.42
CA ASN A 33 10.42 6.24 17.24
C ASN A 33 9.90 5.42 18.43
N GLY A 34 8.66 4.94 18.32
CA GLY A 34 8.01 4.09 19.32
C GLY A 34 6.50 4.26 19.37
N GLY A 35 5.96 5.38 18.88
CA GLY A 35 4.54 5.70 19.00
C GLY A 35 3.83 6.09 17.71
N ASN A 36 4.55 6.18 16.58
CA ASN A 36 3.99 6.65 15.29
C ASN A 36 3.17 7.94 15.45
N TYR A 37 3.64 8.89 16.27
CA TYR A 37 3.03 10.21 16.42
C TYR A 37 4.10 11.29 16.29
N PHE A 38 3.68 12.45 15.79
CA PHE A 38 4.49 13.64 15.65
C PHE A 38 4.59 14.40 16.96
N HIS A 39 5.75 15.00 17.19
CA HIS A 39 5.97 16.02 18.20
C HIS A 39 6.66 17.23 17.57
N SER A 40 6.50 18.39 18.18
CA SER A 40 7.17 19.62 17.80
C SER A 40 7.33 20.52 19.02
N ASP A 41 8.51 21.13 19.15
CA ASP A 41 8.76 22.15 20.18
C ASP A 41 8.33 23.55 19.73
N PHE A 42 7.95 23.70 18.46
CA PHE A 42 7.61 24.98 17.83
C PHE A 42 6.10 25.18 17.65
N LEU A 43 5.36 24.10 17.41
CA LEU A 43 3.91 24.16 17.20
C LEU A 43 3.16 24.08 18.53
N ALA A 44 2.04 24.81 18.62
CA ALA A 44 1.11 24.66 19.73
C ALA A 44 0.60 23.21 19.81
N SER A 45 0.42 22.68 21.02
CA SER A 45 -0.01 21.29 21.25
C SER A 45 -1.29 20.94 20.50
N SER A 46 -2.28 21.83 20.48
CA SER A 46 -3.52 21.63 19.73
C SER A 46 -3.31 21.43 18.23
N ARG A 47 -2.30 22.07 17.64
CA ARG A 47 -1.95 21.89 16.23
C ARG A 47 -1.25 20.56 15.99
N VAL A 48 -0.36 20.16 16.91
CA VAL A 48 0.28 18.84 16.88
C VAL A 48 -0.76 17.72 17.01
N ASP A 49 -1.77 17.89 17.87
CA ASP A 49 -2.87 16.95 18.04
C ASP A 49 -3.69 16.79 16.75
N CYS A 50 -4.02 17.89 16.06
CA CYS A 50 -4.69 17.84 14.75
C CYS A 50 -3.87 17.08 13.72
N ILE A 51 -2.56 17.34 13.65
CA ILE A 51 -1.64 16.65 12.73
C ILE A 51 -1.60 15.15 13.05
N ASN A 52 -1.57 14.77 14.34
CA ASN A 52 -1.56 13.38 14.78
C ASN A 52 -2.88 12.65 14.50
N TRP A 53 -4.01 13.34 14.58
CA TRP A 53 -5.29 12.79 14.21
C TRP A 53 -5.37 12.51 12.70
N GLY A 54 -4.95 13.48 11.87
CA GLY A 54 -4.84 13.30 10.42
C GLY A 54 -3.86 12.18 10.03
N TRP A 55 -2.72 12.08 10.72
CA TRP A 55 -1.73 11.02 10.51
C TRP A 55 -2.29 9.64 10.83
N SER A 56 -3.04 9.52 11.93
CA SER A 56 -3.71 8.26 12.30
C SER A 56 -4.74 7.83 11.25
N ALA A 57 -5.48 8.80 10.68
CA ALA A 57 -6.42 8.54 9.60
C ALA A 57 -5.68 8.14 8.31
N TRP A 58 -4.59 8.82 7.97
CA TRP A 58 -3.72 8.51 6.82
C TRP A 58 -3.21 7.07 6.89
N LEU A 59 -2.62 6.66 8.01
CA LEU A 59 -2.11 5.30 8.19
C LEU A 59 -3.21 4.24 8.04
N LYS A 60 -4.40 4.49 8.60
CA LYS A 60 -5.55 3.59 8.43
C LYS A 60 -5.99 3.49 6.97
N ALA A 61 -6.06 4.62 6.26
CA ALA A 61 -6.43 4.65 4.85
C ALA A 61 -5.39 3.89 4.00
N LYS A 62 -4.10 4.13 4.23
CA LYS A 62 -3.02 3.43 3.52
C LYS A 62 -3.05 1.92 3.77
N ALA A 63 -3.38 1.50 4.99
CA ALA A 63 -3.51 0.09 5.33
C ALA A 63 -4.70 -0.57 4.62
N GLN A 64 -5.79 0.16 4.40
CA GLN A 64 -6.95 -0.34 3.65
C GLN A 64 -6.71 -0.36 2.14
N THR A 65 -5.89 0.54 1.61
CA THR A 65 -5.54 0.56 0.16
C THR A 65 -4.51 -0.49 -0.22
N MET A 66 -3.80 -1.08 0.75
CA MET A 66 -2.98 -2.26 0.46
C MET A 66 -3.93 -3.41 0.16
N PRO A 67 -3.86 -4.02 -1.04
CA PRO A 67 -4.74 -5.14 -1.34
C PRO A 67 -4.49 -6.23 -0.31
N LYS A 68 -5.57 -6.67 0.33
CA LYS A 68 -5.49 -7.75 1.30
C LYS A 68 -5.35 -9.06 0.55
N TRP A 69 -4.51 -9.96 1.07
CA TRP A 69 -4.44 -11.34 0.60
C TRP A 69 -5.79 -12.02 0.78
N ILE A 70 -6.30 -12.62 -0.29
CA ILE A 70 -7.56 -13.35 -0.38
C ILE A 70 -7.21 -14.82 -0.48
N SER A 71 -7.79 -15.68 0.37
CA SER A 71 -7.56 -17.12 0.26
C SER A 71 -8.25 -17.65 -1.00
N VAL A 72 -7.59 -18.54 -1.73
CA VAL A 72 -8.21 -19.19 -2.90
C VAL A 72 -9.44 -20.02 -2.53
N GLU A 73 -9.51 -20.52 -1.30
CA GLU A 73 -10.67 -21.25 -0.77
C GLU A 73 -11.88 -20.33 -0.55
N ASP A 74 -11.64 -19.05 -0.27
CA ASP A 74 -12.69 -18.05 -0.08
C ASP A 74 -13.20 -17.53 -1.44
N GLU A 75 -12.28 -17.15 -2.33
CA GLU A 75 -12.59 -16.56 -3.62
C GLU A 75 -11.42 -16.74 -4.60
N LEU A 76 -11.69 -17.14 -5.84
CA LEU A 76 -10.70 -17.14 -6.93
C LEU A 76 -10.63 -15.77 -7.59
N PRO A 77 -9.46 -15.35 -8.12
CA PRO A 77 -9.38 -14.14 -8.93
C PRO A 77 -10.24 -14.24 -10.18
N PRO A 78 -10.66 -13.11 -10.77
CA PRO A 78 -11.30 -13.10 -12.08
C PRO A 78 -10.41 -13.80 -13.12
N SER A 79 -11.04 -14.56 -14.01
CA SER A 79 -10.37 -15.10 -15.19
C SER A 79 -9.73 -14.00 -16.03
N ASP A 80 -8.70 -14.38 -16.78
CA ASP A 80 -7.90 -13.50 -17.63
C ASP A 80 -7.20 -12.35 -16.87
N THR A 81 -6.87 -12.59 -15.59
CA THR A 81 -6.24 -11.57 -14.72
C THR A 81 -4.88 -12.03 -14.21
N MET A 82 -3.91 -11.11 -14.23
CA MET A 82 -2.60 -11.30 -13.60
C MET A 82 -2.64 -10.80 -12.15
N VAL A 83 -2.19 -11.63 -11.22
CA VAL A 83 -2.24 -11.40 -9.77
C VAL A 83 -0.91 -11.74 -9.11
N LEU A 84 -0.74 -11.32 -7.86
CA LEU A 84 0.30 -11.89 -6.98
C LEU A 84 -0.28 -13.10 -6.25
N ILE A 85 0.54 -14.14 -6.05
CA ILE A 85 0.20 -15.36 -5.34
C ILE A 85 1.21 -15.64 -4.22
N CYS A 86 0.76 -16.36 -3.19
CA CYS A 86 1.60 -16.93 -2.13
C CYS A 86 1.34 -18.43 -2.00
N TRP A 87 2.42 -19.22 -1.94
CA TRP A 87 2.35 -20.67 -1.81
C TRP A 87 2.10 -21.11 -0.37
N SER A 88 1.33 -22.19 -0.19
CA SER A 88 0.97 -22.72 1.14
C SER A 88 2.15 -23.36 1.88
N ASP A 89 3.09 -23.95 1.14
CA ASP A 89 4.29 -24.61 1.66
C ASP A 89 5.40 -23.61 2.02
N SER A 90 5.33 -22.39 1.48
CA SER A 90 6.36 -21.36 1.60
C SER A 90 5.77 -19.94 1.74
N PRO A 91 5.00 -19.65 2.81
CA PRO A 91 4.38 -18.33 2.99
C PRO A 91 5.39 -17.20 3.27
N ASP A 92 6.63 -17.55 3.66
CA ASP A 92 7.72 -16.61 3.89
C ASP A 92 8.52 -16.26 2.62
N VAL A 93 8.21 -16.92 1.48
CA VAL A 93 8.84 -16.63 0.19
C VAL A 93 8.19 -15.41 -0.46
N GLU A 94 8.98 -14.65 -1.23
CA GLU A 94 8.50 -13.48 -1.95
C GLU A 94 7.31 -13.84 -2.85
N PRO A 95 6.21 -13.06 -2.82
CA PRO A 95 5.08 -13.24 -3.70
C PRO A 95 5.45 -13.39 -5.18
N GLU A 96 4.84 -14.36 -5.86
CA GLU A 96 5.05 -14.61 -7.28
C GLU A 96 3.92 -14.05 -8.13
N LYS A 97 4.17 -13.77 -9.40
CA LYS A 97 3.11 -13.39 -10.35
C LYS A 97 2.56 -14.63 -11.03
N ASP A 98 1.23 -14.74 -11.06
CA ASP A 98 0.55 -15.78 -11.84
C ASP A 98 -0.64 -15.20 -12.61
N PHE A 99 -1.08 -15.95 -13.60
CA PHE A 99 -2.20 -15.62 -14.46
C PHE A 99 -3.31 -16.65 -14.25
N MET A 100 -4.52 -16.15 -13.97
CA MET A 100 -5.71 -16.99 -13.92
C MET A 100 -6.27 -17.13 -15.33
N ASP A 101 -6.19 -18.31 -15.91
CA ASP A 101 -6.66 -18.63 -17.27
C ASP A 101 -7.90 -19.54 -17.21
N VAL A 102 -8.55 -19.77 -18.35
CA VAL A 102 -9.72 -20.64 -18.48
C VAL A 102 -9.41 -21.77 -19.44
N CYS A 103 -9.60 -23.00 -18.99
CA CYS A 103 -9.40 -24.17 -19.83
C CYS A 103 -10.41 -24.16 -20.99
N VAL A 104 -9.94 -24.13 -22.23
CA VAL A 104 -10.79 -24.06 -23.44
C VAL A 104 -11.75 -25.25 -23.54
N ASP A 105 -11.33 -26.43 -23.08
CA ASP A 105 -12.13 -27.65 -23.19
C ASP A 105 -13.18 -27.80 -22.08
N THR A 106 -12.93 -27.26 -20.88
CA THR A 106 -13.80 -27.47 -19.71
C THR A 106 -14.51 -26.20 -19.24
N GLY A 107 -14.01 -25.02 -19.63
CA GLY A 107 -14.48 -23.72 -19.13
C GLY A 107 -14.09 -23.44 -17.68
N CYS A 108 -13.28 -24.29 -17.05
CA CYS A 108 -12.87 -24.12 -15.65
C CYS A 108 -11.64 -23.21 -15.53
N PRO A 109 -11.60 -22.32 -14.52
CA PRO A 109 -10.42 -21.52 -14.22
C PRO A 109 -9.26 -22.39 -13.74
N PHE A 110 -8.03 -22.02 -14.11
CA PHE A 110 -6.81 -22.67 -13.62
C PHE A 110 -5.63 -21.68 -13.56
N TRP A 111 -4.67 -22.00 -12.69
CA TRP A 111 -3.43 -21.23 -12.52
C TRP A 111 -2.44 -21.57 -13.63
N ALA A 112 -2.09 -20.60 -14.48
CA ALA A 112 -1.31 -20.86 -15.69
C ALA A 112 0.11 -21.38 -15.40
N ASN A 113 0.73 -20.90 -14.32
CA ASN A 113 2.07 -21.32 -13.93
C ASN A 113 2.07 -22.51 -12.95
N SER A 114 0.90 -23.01 -12.54
CA SER A 114 0.81 -24.16 -11.64
C SER A 114 0.01 -25.32 -12.21
N LEU A 115 0.71 -26.41 -12.50
CA LEU A 115 0.10 -27.61 -13.06
C LEU A 115 -0.53 -28.52 -11.98
N ASN A 116 -0.06 -28.46 -10.72
CA ASN A 116 -0.44 -29.43 -9.69
C ASN A 116 -0.72 -28.85 -8.30
N ASP A 117 -0.22 -27.65 -7.96
CA ASP A 117 -0.35 -27.09 -6.62
C ASP A 117 -1.11 -25.77 -6.66
N GLU A 118 -2.13 -25.60 -5.82
CA GLU A 118 -2.86 -24.34 -5.76
C GLU A 118 -2.13 -23.36 -4.82
N PRO A 119 -1.96 -22.08 -5.19
CA PRO A 119 -1.47 -21.10 -4.24
C PRO A 119 -2.45 -20.95 -3.07
N SER A 120 -1.95 -20.61 -1.88
CA SER A 120 -2.81 -20.43 -0.69
C SER A 120 -3.64 -19.15 -0.74
N HIS A 121 -3.07 -18.08 -1.28
CA HIS A 121 -3.66 -16.75 -1.31
C HIS A 121 -3.25 -16.02 -2.57
N TRP A 122 -4.09 -15.07 -2.98
CA TRP A 122 -3.79 -14.13 -4.06
C TRP A 122 -4.13 -12.69 -3.66
N MET A 123 -3.60 -11.73 -4.41
CA MET A 123 -4.02 -10.33 -4.34
C MET A 123 -3.84 -9.66 -5.72
N PRO A 124 -4.64 -8.62 -6.06
CA PRO A 124 -4.44 -7.89 -7.30
C PRO A 124 -3.06 -7.21 -7.32
N LEU A 125 -2.50 -7.06 -8.52
CA LEU A 125 -1.24 -6.31 -8.68
C LEU A 125 -1.39 -4.88 -8.15
N PRO A 126 -0.38 -4.36 -7.42
CA PRO A 126 -0.36 -2.95 -7.04
C PRO A 126 -0.45 -2.05 -8.28
N GLU A 127 -1.22 -0.97 -8.20
CA GLU A 127 -1.23 0.02 -9.28
C GLU A 127 0.19 0.56 -9.52
N PRO A 128 0.59 0.75 -10.79
CA PRO A 128 1.86 1.37 -11.09
C PRO A 128 1.91 2.77 -10.44
N PRO A 129 3.10 3.22 -9.98
CA PRO A 129 3.25 4.59 -9.48
C PRO A 129 2.79 5.58 -10.55
N LYS A 130 1.91 6.52 -10.17
CA LYS A 130 1.58 7.64 -11.06
C LYS A 130 2.85 8.45 -11.28
N ALA A 131 3.33 8.52 -12.53
CA ALA A 131 4.46 9.36 -12.87
C ALA A 131 4.12 10.82 -12.52
N GLN A 132 4.99 11.50 -11.77
CA GLN A 132 4.95 12.96 -11.71
C GLN A 132 5.26 13.46 -13.12
N GLU A 133 4.28 14.12 -13.75
CA GLU A 133 4.52 14.88 -14.97
C GLU A 133 5.62 15.90 -14.68
N GLN A 134 6.84 15.64 -15.17
CA GLN A 134 7.91 16.61 -15.16
C GLN A 134 7.46 17.76 -16.06
N GLY A 135 7.06 18.87 -15.44
CA GLY A 135 6.86 20.14 -16.12
C GLY A 135 8.18 20.56 -16.77
N HIS A 136 8.32 20.25 -18.06
CA HIS A 136 9.35 20.79 -18.91
C HIS A 136 8.90 22.21 -19.28
N ASP A 137 9.23 23.17 -18.42
CA ASP A 137 9.14 24.59 -18.77
C ASP A 137 10.17 24.86 -19.88
N SER A 138 9.71 25.38 -21.02
CA SER A 138 10.55 25.77 -22.17
C SER A 138 10.66 27.27 -22.27
#